data_AF-A0A536MA74-F1
#
_entry.id   AF-A0A536MA74-F1
#
_cell.length_a   1.000
_cell.length_b   1.000
_cell.length_c   1.000
_cell.angle_alpha   90.00
_cell.angle_beta   90.00
_cell.angle_gamma   90.00
#
_symmetry.space_group_name_H-M   'P 1'
#
loop_
_entity.id
_entity.type
_entity.pdbx_description
1 polymer ?
#
loop_
_entity_poly.entity_id
_entity_poly.type
_entity_poly.pdbx_seq_one_letter_code
_entity_poly.pdbx_strand_id
1 'polypeptide(L)'
;MHLRRRHLFVLLAGAVVAATLPSPVAAATPTQVASGLDSPRGITFVNGRMLVTESGHGSTNPSDCFFGGPDAGTVCIGPSGRISWIDGGVRTTLVGGLFSQTARGGFDSEGPSGLSVGDEGRILAQISVTPQEVPAPPTLSAAAYALGQAQAGRLISVRRNGTWNTVAKVGEFDFNYASGLPASAHQEADSNPTGLMATGEGAYVADSGEPFLPTRFQLASFEPGAACSLASFRGASSKFKARPSQCSATRCSSTSPDAPATDTATSTS
;
A
#
# COMPACT_ATOMS: atom_id res chain seq x y z
N MET A 1 -69.30 11.64 32.39
CA MET A 1 -68.22 12.43 31.75
C MET A 1 -66.81 11.81 31.96
N HIS A 2 -66.60 10.50 31.70
CA HIS A 2 -65.27 9.87 31.93
C HIS A 2 -64.62 9.22 30.70
N LEU A 3 -65.27 9.20 29.54
CA LEU A 3 -64.72 8.58 28.32
C LEU A 3 -63.72 9.46 27.56
N ARG A 4 -63.75 10.80 27.69
CA ARG A 4 -62.90 11.72 26.88
C ARG A 4 -61.43 11.83 27.31
N ARG A 5 -61.08 11.50 28.56
CA ARG A 5 -59.73 11.73 29.11
C ARG A 5 -58.75 10.58 28.86
N ARG A 6 -59.25 9.34 28.73
CA ARG A 6 -58.41 8.13 28.54
C ARG A 6 -57.90 7.99 27.11
N HIS A 7 -58.67 8.42 26.11
CA HIS A 7 -58.24 8.38 24.70
C HIS A 7 -57.18 9.44 24.37
N LEU A 8 -57.16 10.57 25.09
CA LEU A 8 -56.19 11.64 24.87
C LEU A 8 -54.76 11.24 25.28
N PHE A 9 -54.61 10.47 26.37
CA PHE A 9 -53.31 9.98 26.83
C PHE A 9 -52.71 8.89 25.93
N VAL A 10 -53.55 8.01 25.36
CA VAL A 10 -53.10 6.97 24.43
C VAL A 10 -52.65 7.57 23.10
N LEU A 11 -53.33 8.62 22.61
CA LEU A 11 -52.93 9.32 21.39
C LEU A 11 -51.62 10.11 21.55
N LEU A 12 -51.38 10.74 22.71
CA LEU A 12 -50.11 11.43 22.98
C LEU A 12 -48.93 10.45 23.14
N ALA A 13 -49.13 9.30 23.79
CA ALA A 13 -48.08 8.30 23.95
C ALA A 13 -47.68 7.64 22.61
N GLY A 14 -48.63 7.43 21.69
CA GLY A 14 -48.35 6.92 20.35
C GLY A 14 -47.57 7.90 19.46
N ALA A 15 -47.82 9.21 19.60
CA ALA A 15 -47.14 10.23 18.81
C ALA A 15 -45.66 10.43 19.18
N VAL A 16 -45.28 10.20 20.45
CA VAL A 16 -43.88 10.33 20.90
C VAL A 16 -43.01 9.16 20.43
N VAL A 17 -43.57 7.95 20.29
CA VAL A 17 -42.83 6.76 19.81
C VAL A 17 -42.56 6.82 18.30
N ALA A 18 -43.45 7.45 17.51
CA ALA A 18 -43.25 7.62 16.07
C ALA A 18 -42.15 8.64 15.71
N ALA A 19 -41.88 9.62 16.59
CA ALA A 19 -40.88 10.66 16.37
C ALA A 19 -39.43 10.24 16.66
N THR A 20 -39.21 9.04 17.23
CA THR A 20 -37.86 8.49 17.50
C THR A 20 -37.43 7.43 16.50
N LEU A 21 -38.22 7.15 15.47
CA LEU A 21 -37.82 6.24 14.41
C LEU A 21 -36.74 6.94 13.56
N PRO A 22 -35.52 6.38 13.43
CA PRO A 22 -34.51 6.95 12.58
C PRO A 22 -35.02 7.00 11.14
N SER A 23 -35.12 8.20 10.58
CA SER A 23 -35.43 8.36 9.16
C SER A 23 -34.38 7.60 8.35
N PRO A 24 -34.78 6.81 7.34
CA PRO A 24 -33.83 6.18 6.46
C PRO A 24 -33.02 7.28 5.77
N VAL A 25 -31.74 7.40 6.13
CA VAL A 25 -30.81 8.25 5.41
C VAL A 25 -30.65 7.61 4.03
N ALA A 26 -31.16 8.29 3.00
CA ALA A 26 -30.96 7.84 1.64
C ALA A 26 -29.46 7.74 1.38
N ALA A 27 -29.01 6.56 0.93
CA ALA A 27 -27.62 6.38 0.54
C ALA A 27 -27.31 7.36 -0.59
N ALA A 28 -26.24 8.15 -0.45
CA ALA A 28 -25.80 9.04 -1.50
C ALA A 28 -25.34 8.21 -2.70
N THR A 29 -25.83 8.55 -3.90
CA THR A 29 -25.35 7.93 -5.14
C THR A 29 -23.96 8.48 -5.47
N PRO A 30 -22.94 7.63 -5.67
CA PRO A 30 -21.63 8.09 -6.11
C PRO A 30 -21.74 8.86 -7.43
N THR A 31 -21.10 10.02 -7.51
CA THR A 31 -20.96 10.75 -8.77
C THR A 31 -19.61 10.42 -9.37
N GLN A 32 -19.59 10.02 -10.64
CA GLN A 32 -18.34 9.79 -11.35
C GLN A 32 -17.63 11.14 -11.57
N VAL A 33 -16.44 11.30 -10.97
CA VAL A 33 -15.63 12.53 -11.09
C VAL A 33 -14.54 12.42 -12.16
N ALA A 34 -14.20 11.20 -12.59
CA ALA A 34 -13.27 10.91 -13.68
C ALA A 34 -13.53 9.49 -14.23
N SER A 35 -13.12 9.25 -15.48
CA SER A 35 -13.21 7.96 -16.17
C SER A 35 -11.94 7.68 -16.99
N GLY A 36 -11.76 6.43 -17.45
CA GLY A 36 -10.59 6.04 -18.25
C GLY A 36 -9.27 5.99 -17.48
N LEU A 37 -9.34 5.89 -16.15
CA LEU A 37 -8.18 5.69 -15.28
C LEU A 37 -7.69 4.24 -15.38
N ASP A 38 -6.37 4.09 -15.25
CA ASP A 38 -5.65 2.84 -15.44
C ASP A 38 -5.38 2.15 -14.08
N SER A 39 -6.35 1.37 -13.60
CA SER A 39 -6.33 0.75 -12.26
C SER A 39 -6.09 1.76 -11.12
N PRO A 40 -6.99 2.76 -10.91
CA PRO A 40 -6.79 3.77 -9.87
C PRO A 40 -6.81 3.15 -8.47
N ARG A 41 -5.87 3.57 -7.60
CA ARG A 41 -5.73 3.07 -6.22
C ARG A 41 -5.86 4.19 -5.18
N GLY A 42 -4.80 4.98 -5.01
CA GLY A 42 -4.69 6.04 -4.01
C GLY A 42 -5.10 7.40 -4.56
N ILE A 43 -5.71 8.21 -3.70
CA ILE A 43 -6.13 9.57 -4.01
C ILE A 43 -5.68 10.54 -2.93
N THR A 44 -5.36 11.77 -3.31
CA THR A 44 -5.13 12.88 -2.38
C THR A 44 -5.45 14.21 -3.06
N PHE A 45 -5.39 15.31 -2.31
CA PHE A 45 -5.69 16.64 -2.82
C PHE A 45 -4.53 17.60 -2.55
N VAL A 46 -4.21 18.42 -3.54
CA VAL A 46 -3.24 19.51 -3.42
C VAL A 46 -3.88 20.78 -3.97
N ASN A 47 -4.07 21.77 -3.12
CA ASN A 47 -4.69 23.06 -3.50
C ASN A 47 -6.03 22.88 -4.24
N GLY A 48 -6.85 21.94 -3.79
CA GLY A 48 -8.17 21.64 -4.38
C GLY A 48 -8.14 20.78 -5.65
N ARG A 49 -6.97 20.43 -6.18
CA ARG A 49 -6.82 19.52 -7.33
C ARG A 49 -6.55 18.10 -6.85
N MET A 50 -7.20 17.12 -7.47
CA MET A 50 -7.05 15.72 -7.09
C MET A 50 -5.81 15.12 -7.76
N LEU A 51 -5.01 14.38 -7.00
CA LEU A 51 -3.99 13.46 -7.52
C LEU A 51 -4.49 12.04 -7.34
N VAL A 52 -4.15 11.18 -8.30
CA VAL A 52 -4.48 9.76 -8.30
C VAL A 52 -3.24 8.97 -8.67
N THR A 53 -2.97 7.88 -7.94
CA THR A 53 -2.08 6.81 -8.38
C THR A 53 -2.86 5.80 -9.22
N GLU A 54 -2.29 5.45 -10.36
CA GLU A 54 -2.83 4.49 -11.32
C GLU A 54 -1.81 3.35 -11.39
N SER A 55 -2.18 2.16 -10.90
CA SER A 55 -1.29 1.00 -10.85
C SER A 55 -0.88 0.52 -12.24
N GLY A 56 -1.64 0.86 -13.29
CA GLY A 56 -1.37 0.47 -14.65
C GLY A 56 -2.02 -0.87 -15.04
N HIS A 57 -1.51 -1.44 -16.14
CA HIS A 57 -1.97 -2.69 -16.76
C HIS A 57 -0.80 -3.61 -17.18
N GLY A 58 0.38 -3.42 -16.60
CA GLY A 58 1.59 -4.17 -16.96
C GLY A 58 2.14 -3.84 -18.36
N SER A 59 2.84 -4.80 -18.96
CA SER A 59 3.36 -4.74 -20.34
C SER A 59 2.47 -5.52 -21.31
N THR A 60 2.43 -5.10 -22.57
CA THR A 60 1.80 -5.83 -23.67
C THR A 60 2.77 -6.74 -24.42
N ASN A 61 4.06 -6.69 -24.09
CA ASN A 61 5.08 -7.51 -24.70
C ASN A 61 5.14 -8.89 -24.01
N PRO A 62 4.95 -10.01 -24.74
CA PRO A 62 4.98 -11.35 -24.17
C PRO A 62 6.28 -11.71 -23.43
N SER A 63 7.42 -11.10 -23.79
CA SER A 63 8.69 -11.35 -23.08
C SER A 63 8.74 -10.73 -21.68
N ASP A 64 7.80 -9.85 -21.37
CA ASP A 64 7.67 -9.19 -20.08
C ASP A 64 6.59 -9.86 -19.21
N CYS A 65 6.15 -11.05 -19.63
CA CYS A 65 5.12 -11.82 -18.95
C CYS A 65 5.66 -13.18 -18.50
N PHE A 66 5.21 -13.63 -17.34
CA PHE A 66 5.57 -14.92 -16.76
C PHE A 66 4.33 -15.61 -16.18
N PHE A 67 4.44 -16.89 -15.84
CA PHE A 67 3.38 -17.61 -15.14
C PHE A 67 3.54 -17.37 -13.63
N GLY A 68 2.62 -16.60 -13.04
CA GLY A 68 2.58 -16.26 -11.61
C GLY A 68 1.88 -17.32 -10.75
N GLY A 69 1.57 -18.49 -11.29
CA GLY A 69 0.89 -19.58 -10.59
C GLY A 69 -0.55 -19.80 -11.03
N PRO A 70 -1.23 -20.82 -10.48
CA PRO A 70 -2.59 -21.19 -10.87
C PRO A 70 -3.63 -20.09 -10.65
N ASP A 71 -3.47 -19.30 -9.58
CA ASP A 71 -4.43 -18.26 -9.19
C ASP A 71 -4.21 -16.95 -9.96
N ALA A 72 -2.96 -16.48 -10.04
CA ALA A 72 -2.61 -15.26 -10.76
C ALA A 72 -2.53 -15.45 -12.29
N GLY A 73 -2.34 -16.68 -12.77
CA GLY A 73 -2.19 -16.99 -14.18
C GLY A 73 -0.97 -16.32 -14.81
N THR A 74 -1.16 -15.70 -15.99
CA THR A 74 -0.07 -14.95 -16.65
C THR A 74 0.00 -13.55 -16.06
N VAL A 75 1.17 -13.15 -15.58
CA VAL A 75 1.44 -11.84 -15.00
C VAL A 75 2.40 -11.10 -15.91
N CYS A 76 2.11 -9.84 -16.24
CA CYS A 76 2.96 -9.00 -17.09
C CYS A 76 3.46 -7.78 -16.33
N ILE A 77 4.76 -7.48 -16.46
CA ILE A 77 5.41 -6.34 -15.81
C ILE A 77 5.79 -5.29 -16.85
N GLY A 78 5.44 -4.02 -16.63
CA GLY A 78 5.75 -2.94 -17.55
C GLY A 78 5.67 -1.55 -16.95
N PRO A 79 6.09 -0.52 -17.71
CA PRO A 79 6.14 0.87 -17.23
C PRO A 79 4.79 1.62 -17.46
N SER A 80 3.65 0.97 -17.23
CA SER A 80 2.32 1.57 -17.46
C SER A 80 1.75 2.32 -16.24
N GLY A 81 2.37 2.13 -15.06
CA GLY A 81 2.01 2.81 -13.82
C GLY A 81 2.27 4.32 -13.91
N ARG A 82 1.44 5.10 -13.22
CA ARG A 82 1.52 6.57 -13.26
C ARG A 82 0.90 7.25 -12.04
N ILE A 83 1.19 8.54 -11.92
CA ILE A 83 0.54 9.48 -11.01
C ILE A 83 -0.04 10.59 -11.87
N SER A 84 -1.34 10.87 -11.70
CA SER A 84 -2.08 11.80 -12.56
C SER A 84 -2.80 12.86 -11.73
N TRP A 85 -2.81 14.08 -12.24
CA TRP A 85 -3.77 15.11 -11.83
C TRP A 85 -5.13 14.84 -12.45
N ILE A 86 -6.18 15.08 -11.67
CA ILE A 86 -7.56 15.13 -12.11
C ILE A 86 -8.13 16.49 -11.75
N ASP A 87 -8.61 17.20 -12.76
CA ASP A 87 -9.14 18.56 -12.63
C ASP A 87 -10.33 18.73 -13.58
N GLY A 88 -11.52 18.99 -13.02
CA GLY A 88 -12.75 19.05 -13.82
C GLY A 88 -13.03 17.79 -14.66
N GLY A 89 -12.58 16.62 -14.20
CA GLY A 89 -12.68 15.34 -14.92
C GLY A 89 -11.60 15.11 -15.98
N VAL A 90 -10.68 16.07 -16.18
CA VAL A 90 -9.57 15.94 -17.13
C VAL A 90 -8.35 15.32 -16.44
N ARG A 91 -7.82 14.25 -17.04
CA ARG A 91 -6.58 13.58 -16.59
C ARG A 91 -5.35 14.21 -17.22
N THR A 92 -4.35 14.54 -16.41
CA THR A 92 -3.01 14.93 -16.88
C THR A 92 -1.94 14.19 -16.10
N THR A 93 -1.05 13.47 -16.80
CA THR A 93 0.04 12.72 -16.16
C THR A 93 1.03 13.68 -15.48
N LEU A 94 1.27 13.47 -14.19
CA LEU A 94 2.37 14.09 -13.45
C LEU A 94 3.64 13.24 -13.55
N VAL A 95 3.54 11.94 -13.29
CA VAL A 95 4.63 10.97 -13.41
C VAL A 95 4.13 9.80 -14.23
N GLY A 96 4.88 9.39 -15.25
CA GLY A 96 4.61 8.16 -16.01
C GLY A 96 5.82 7.24 -15.98
N GLY A 97 5.69 6.06 -16.59
CA GLY A 97 6.78 5.10 -16.69
C GLY A 97 7.08 4.37 -15.37
N LEU A 98 6.12 4.35 -14.45
CA LEU A 98 6.29 3.67 -13.17
C LEU A 98 6.01 2.17 -13.33
N PHE A 99 6.64 1.37 -12.47
CA PHE A 99 6.41 -0.06 -12.39
C PHE A 99 4.92 -0.37 -12.28
N SER A 100 4.49 -1.34 -13.08
CA SER A 100 3.17 -1.91 -13.06
C SER A 100 3.31 -3.41 -13.29
N GLN A 101 2.57 -4.18 -12.52
CA GLN A 101 2.41 -5.61 -12.67
C GLN A 101 0.92 -5.89 -12.79
N THR A 102 0.49 -6.76 -13.69
CA THR A 102 -0.94 -7.09 -13.81
C THR A 102 -1.13 -8.53 -14.22
N ALA A 103 -1.98 -9.25 -13.48
CA ALA A 103 -2.49 -10.56 -13.87
C ALA A 103 -3.40 -10.44 -15.11
N ARG A 104 -3.32 -11.42 -16.01
CA ARG A 104 -4.09 -11.45 -17.27
C ARG A 104 -5.58 -11.43 -16.96
N GLY A 105 -6.27 -10.39 -17.42
CA GLY A 105 -7.67 -10.13 -17.07
C GLY A 105 -7.86 -8.86 -16.24
N GLY A 106 -6.78 -8.28 -15.70
CA GLY A 106 -6.78 -6.95 -15.07
C GLY A 106 -7.31 -6.92 -13.63
N PHE A 107 -7.49 -8.09 -12.99
CA PHE A 107 -8.06 -8.17 -11.64
C PHE A 107 -7.03 -7.83 -10.55
N ASP A 108 -5.77 -8.21 -10.75
CA ASP A 108 -4.67 -7.98 -9.79
C ASP A 108 -3.60 -7.07 -10.39
N SER A 109 -3.93 -5.77 -10.48
CA SER A 109 -3.01 -4.73 -10.95
C SER A 109 -2.26 -4.10 -9.77
N GLU A 110 -0.94 -4.26 -9.76
CA GLU A 110 -0.04 -3.67 -8.79
C GLU A 110 0.86 -2.62 -9.43
N GLY A 111 1.29 -1.64 -8.66
CA GLY A 111 2.08 -0.50 -9.13
C GLY A 111 2.00 0.64 -8.13
N PRO A 112 1.96 1.91 -8.57
CA PRO A 112 1.64 3.01 -7.67
C PRO A 112 0.30 2.76 -6.96
N SER A 113 0.33 2.79 -5.63
CA SER A 113 -0.81 2.47 -4.76
C SER A 113 -1.02 3.59 -3.75
N GLY A 114 -0.31 3.57 -2.62
CA GLY A 114 -0.41 4.60 -1.58
C GLY A 114 -0.02 5.98 -2.08
N LEU A 115 -0.76 7.02 -1.67
CA LEU A 115 -0.51 8.40 -2.07
C LEU A 115 -0.83 9.34 -0.92
N SER A 116 0.12 10.19 -0.55
CA SER A 116 -0.05 11.16 0.54
C SER A 116 0.74 12.44 0.25
N VAL A 117 0.30 13.54 0.87
CA VAL A 117 0.94 14.85 0.76
C VAL A 117 1.29 15.27 2.18
N GLY A 118 2.58 15.41 2.45
CA GLY A 118 3.07 15.90 3.72
C GLY A 118 3.04 17.42 3.82
N ASP A 119 3.51 17.93 4.95
CA ASP A 119 3.70 19.35 5.16
C ASP A 119 4.60 19.95 4.06
N GLU A 120 4.38 21.23 3.74
CA GLU A 120 5.03 21.94 2.61
C GLU A 120 4.70 21.41 1.21
N GLY A 121 3.76 20.46 1.09
CA GLY A 121 3.27 19.96 -0.20
C GLY A 121 4.17 18.90 -0.83
N ARG A 122 4.99 18.20 -0.03
CA ARG A 122 5.78 17.05 -0.48
C ARG A 122 4.84 15.89 -0.83
N ILE A 123 4.84 15.47 -2.09
CA ILE A 123 4.04 14.34 -2.56
C ILE A 123 4.86 13.06 -2.35
N LEU A 124 4.27 12.10 -1.64
CA LEU A 124 4.82 10.75 -1.46
C LEU A 124 3.89 9.74 -2.10
N ALA A 125 4.46 8.75 -2.78
CA ALA A 125 3.71 7.62 -3.33
C ALA A 125 4.43 6.32 -3.00
N GLN A 126 3.66 5.28 -2.69
CA GLN A 126 4.15 3.93 -2.51
C GLN A 126 3.93 3.16 -3.82
N ILE A 127 4.95 2.42 -4.24
CA ILE A 127 4.81 1.41 -5.30
C ILE A 127 4.71 0.05 -4.60
N SER A 128 3.62 -0.65 -4.87
CA SER A 128 3.33 -2.01 -4.41
C SER A 128 4.37 -3.05 -4.85
N VAL A 129 4.22 -4.28 -4.34
CA VAL A 129 5.04 -5.48 -4.64
C VAL A 129 6.47 -5.40 -4.15
N THR A 130 7.04 -6.51 -3.71
CA THR A 130 8.46 -6.60 -3.35
C THR A 130 9.35 -6.92 -4.56
N PRO A 131 10.55 -6.33 -4.69
CA PRO A 131 11.43 -6.67 -5.81
C PRO A 131 11.90 -8.13 -5.80
N GLN A 132 11.84 -8.83 -4.66
CA GLN A 132 12.23 -10.23 -4.54
C GLN A 132 11.30 -11.20 -5.30
N GLU A 133 10.05 -10.80 -5.55
CA GLU A 133 9.08 -11.60 -6.29
C GLU A 133 9.15 -11.41 -7.80
N VAL A 134 9.98 -10.45 -8.28
CA VAL A 134 10.18 -10.20 -9.70
C VAL A 134 11.12 -11.28 -10.28
N PRO A 135 10.65 -12.18 -11.17
CA PRO A 135 11.48 -13.25 -11.69
C PRO A 135 12.69 -12.74 -12.48
N ALA A 136 13.85 -13.35 -12.24
CA ALA A 136 15.05 -13.04 -12.99
C ALA A 136 14.96 -13.55 -14.45
N PRO A 137 15.74 -12.96 -15.38
CA PRO A 137 15.93 -13.54 -16.70
C PRO A 137 16.46 -14.99 -16.60
N PRO A 138 16.07 -15.89 -17.54
CA PRO A 138 15.33 -15.62 -18.77
C PRO A 138 13.80 -15.64 -18.63
N THR A 139 13.25 -15.80 -17.42
CA THR A 139 11.79 -15.85 -17.19
C THR A 139 11.11 -14.53 -17.58
N LEU A 140 11.79 -13.41 -17.35
CA LEU A 140 11.41 -12.07 -17.81
C LEU A 140 12.49 -11.47 -18.69
N SER A 141 12.10 -10.52 -19.54
CA SER A 141 13.06 -9.67 -20.24
C SER A 141 13.95 -8.92 -19.24
N ALA A 142 15.20 -8.64 -19.65
CA ALA A 142 16.13 -7.88 -18.82
C ALA A 142 15.59 -6.48 -18.46
N ALA A 143 14.80 -5.87 -19.36
CA ALA A 143 14.20 -4.56 -19.13
C ALA A 143 13.08 -4.62 -18.07
N ALA A 144 12.17 -5.60 -18.16
CA ALA A 144 11.10 -5.78 -17.17
C ALA A 144 11.68 -6.13 -15.79
N TYR A 145 12.67 -7.02 -15.75
CA TYR A 145 13.39 -7.34 -14.51
C TYR A 145 14.06 -6.11 -13.90
N ALA A 146 14.81 -5.34 -14.69
CA ALA A 146 15.48 -4.13 -14.21
C ALA A 146 14.49 -3.07 -13.69
N LEU A 147 13.34 -2.92 -14.34
CA LEU A 147 12.26 -2.04 -13.89
C LEU A 147 11.72 -2.48 -12.52
N GLY A 148 11.42 -3.77 -12.36
CA GLY A 148 10.94 -4.34 -11.11
C GLY A 148 11.94 -4.16 -9.97
N GLN A 149 13.21 -4.51 -10.19
CA GLN A 149 14.27 -4.33 -9.18
C GLN A 149 14.47 -2.86 -8.78
N ALA A 150 14.33 -1.94 -9.73
CA ALA A 150 14.49 -0.52 -9.47
C ALA A 150 13.33 0.09 -8.67
N GLN A 151 12.09 -0.30 -8.97
CA GLN A 151 10.89 0.46 -8.57
C GLN A 151 9.90 -0.30 -7.70
N ALA A 152 9.82 -1.63 -7.74
CA ALA A 152 8.90 -2.38 -6.89
C ALA A 152 9.19 -2.11 -5.41
N GLY A 153 8.13 -1.91 -4.63
CA GLY A 153 8.21 -1.77 -3.17
C GLY A 153 8.81 -0.45 -2.72
N ARG A 154 9.04 0.51 -3.62
CA ARG A 154 9.68 1.78 -3.29
C ARG A 154 8.66 2.79 -2.78
N LEU A 155 9.01 3.44 -1.67
CA LEU A 155 8.43 4.73 -1.31
C LEU A 155 9.17 5.80 -2.11
N ILE A 156 8.46 6.58 -2.92
CA ILE A 156 9.02 7.63 -3.76
C ILE A 156 8.52 9.02 -3.33
N SER A 157 9.39 10.03 -3.48
CA SER A 157 9.04 11.44 -3.34
C SER A 157 8.93 12.06 -4.71
N VAL A 158 7.80 12.70 -5.00
CA VAL A 158 7.45 13.25 -6.31
C VAL A 158 7.48 14.77 -6.24
N ARG A 159 8.16 15.39 -7.21
CA ARG A 159 8.17 16.84 -7.41
C ARG A 159 7.05 17.24 -8.38
N ARG A 160 6.60 18.48 -8.28
CA ARG A 160 5.53 19.02 -9.15
C ARG A 160 5.89 19.06 -10.64
N ASN A 161 7.18 18.96 -10.99
CA ASN A 161 7.64 18.87 -12.37
C ASN A 161 7.67 17.43 -12.91
N GLY A 162 7.15 16.45 -12.17
CA GLY A 162 7.11 15.04 -12.57
C GLY A 162 8.38 14.22 -12.29
N THR A 163 9.44 14.87 -11.80
CA THR A 163 10.64 14.14 -11.35
C THR A 163 10.41 13.53 -9.98
N TRP A 164 11.07 12.41 -9.70
CA TRP A 164 10.93 11.71 -8.43
C TRP A 164 12.25 11.06 -8.00
N ASN A 165 12.34 10.69 -6.73
CA ASN A 165 13.44 9.89 -6.19
C ASN A 165 12.92 8.89 -5.16
N THR A 166 13.62 7.78 -5.01
CA THR A 166 13.38 6.83 -3.92
C THR A 166 13.66 7.52 -2.57
N VAL A 167 12.77 7.28 -1.61
CA VAL A 167 12.93 7.64 -0.20
C VAL A 167 13.31 6.42 0.60
N ALA A 168 12.62 5.29 0.37
CA ALA A 168 12.85 4.05 1.08
C ALA A 168 12.53 2.81 0.23
N LYS A 169 13.09 1.68 0.63
CA LYS A 169 12.94 0.37 0.02
C LYS A 169 11.98 -0.50 0.84
N VAL A 170 10.73 -0.06 0.97
CA VAL A 170 9.77 -0.63 1.92
C VAL A 170 9.53 -2.12 1.66
N GLY A 171 9.16 -2.49 0.42
CA GLY A 171 8.84 -3.89 0.10
C GLY A 171 10.03 -4.84 0.29
N GLU A 172 11.24 -4.38 -0.03
CA GLU A 172 12.46 -5.16 0.19
C GLU A 172 12.71 -5.40 1.68
N PHE A 173 12.49 -4.38 2.50
CA PHE A 173 12.67 -4.45 3.95
C PHE A 173 11.59 -5.34 4.60
N ASP A 174 10.32 -5.15 4.26
CA ASP A 174 9.20 -5.92 4.82
C ASP A 174 9.28 -7.39 4.41
N PHE A 175 9.64 -7.69 3.16
CA PHE A 175 9.91 -9.07 2.71
C PHE A 175 11.05 -9.73 3.49
N ASN A 176 12.16 -9.03 3.70
CA ASN A 176 13.30 -9.57 4.45
C ASN A 176 12.95 -9.80 5.92
N TYR A 177 12.18 -8.89 6.52
CA TYR A 177 11.66 -9.05 7.87
C TYR A 177 10.73 -10.27 7.97
N ALA A 178 9.77 -10.41 7.05
CA ALA A 178 8.86 -11.54 7.00
C ALA A 178 9.60 -12.87 6.82
N SER A 179 10.57 -12.91 5.90
CA SER A 179 11.43 -14.08 5.62
C SER A 179 12.23 -14.55 6.84
N GLY A 180 12.55 -13.64 7.77
CA GLY A 180 13.26 -13.96 9.01
C GLY A 180 12.36 -14.52 10.12
N LEU A 181 11.04 -14.50 9.96
CA LEU A 181 10.11 -15.05 10.96
C LEU A 181 10.03 -16.57 10.84
N PRO A 182 9.64 -17.30 11.90
CA PRO A 182 9.35 -18.73 11.79
C PRO A 182 8.22 -18.98 10.79
N ALA A 183 8.29 -20.06 10.01
CA ALA A 183 7.24 -20.45 9.04
C ALA A 183 5.84 -20.64 9.66
N SER A 184 5.72 -20.78 10.99
CA SER A 184 4.42 -20.78 11.68
C SER A 184 3.79 -19.38 11.79
N ALA A 185 4.52 -18.32 11.44
CA ALA A 185 4.11 -16.92 11.59
C ALA A 185 3.65 -16.26 10.28
N HIS A 186 3.86 -16.92 9.13
CA HIS A 186 3.45 -16.49 7.81
C HIS A 186 3.29 -17.71 6.89
N GLN A 187 2.40 -17.65 5.91
CA GLN A 187 2.26 -18.75 4.93
C GLN A 187 3.33 -18.62 3.83
N GLU A 188 3.64 -17.38 3.43
CA GLU A 188 4.69 -17.02 2.48
C GLU A 188 5.30 -15.69 2.93
N ALA A 189 6.57 -15.44 2.61
CA ALA A 189 7.14 -14.11 2.75
C ALA A 189 6.63 -13.29 1.57
N ASP A 190 5.58 -12.52 1.79
CA ASP A 190 4.99 -11.59 0.81
C ASP A 190 5.05 -10.18 1.41
N SER A 191 5.28 -9.19 0.54
CA SER A 191 5.22 -7.79 0.91
C SER A 191 4.60 -6.95 -0.21
N ASN A 192 3.44 -6.37 0.11
CA ASN A 192 2.68 -5.52 -0.77
C ASN A 192 2.27 -4.22 -0.04
N PRO A 193 3.23 -3.33 0.27
CA PRO A 193 2.95 -2.10 0.99
C PRO A 193 2.08 -1.17 0.15
N THR A 194 0.93 -0.76 0.70
CA THR A 194 -0.04 0.10 -0.01
C THR A 194 -0.55 1.26 0.83
N GLY A 195 -0.62 1.13 2.16
CA GLY A 195 -1.07 2.23 3.02
C GLY A 195 0.04 3.26 3.19
N LEU A 196 -0.27 4.54 3.03
CA LEU A 196 0.71 5.62 3.15
C LEU A 196 0.11 6.84 3.83
N MET A 197 0.79 7.34 4.85
CA MET A 197 0.48 8.60 5.53
C MET A 197 1.75 9.43 5.70
N ALA A 198 1.83 10.56 5.01
CA ALA A 198 2.89 11.54 5.25
C ALA A 198 2.60 12.34 6.53
N THR A 199 3.67 12.75 7.22
CA THR A 199 3.63 13.64 8.39
C THR A 199 4.69 14.74 8.24
N GLY A 200 4.71 15.72 9.14
CA GLY A 200 5.77 16.74 9.17
C GLY A 200 7.17 16.19 9.44
N GLU A 201 7.27 15.02 10.07
CA GLU A 201 8.54 14.40 10.45
C GLU A 201 8.95 13.27 9.51
N GLY A 202 8.05 12.79 8.64
CA GLY A 202 8.34 11.62 7.82
C GLY A 202 7.13 11.03 7.11
N ALA A 203 7.12 9.70 7.02
CA ALA A 203 5.99 8.95 6.50
C ALA A 203 5.82 7.63 7.22
N TYR A 204 4.57 7.22 7.35
CA TYR A 204 4.16 5.90 7.80
C TYR A 204 3.69 5.09 6.61
N VAL A 205 4.29 3.91 6.41
CA VAL A 205 3.87 2.95 5.38
C VAL A 205 3.31 1.71 6.04
N ALA A 206 2.19 1.24 5.50
CA ALA A 206 1.52 0.04 5.94
C ALA A 206 1.52 -1.04 4.88
N ASP A 207 1.96 -2.22 5.28
CA ASP A 207 1.88 -3.44 4.51
C ASP A 207 0.85 -4.38 5.13
N SER A 208 -0.11 -4.81 4.30
CA SER A 208 -1.12 -5.77 4.71
C SER A 208 -0.71 -7.22 4.42
N GLY A 209 0.25 -7.47 3.51
CA GLY A 209 0.41 -8.77 2.84
C GLY A 209 -0.87 -9.20 2.12
N GLU A 210 -0.78 -9.88 0.99
CA GLU A 210 -1.94 -10.55 0.39
C GLU A 210 -2.43 -11.71 1.31
N PRO A 211 -3.69 -12.16 1.18
CA PRO A 211 -4.54 -12.40 2.34
C PRO A 211 -4.67 -13.89 2.68
N PHE A 212 -3.85 -14.44 3.57
CA PHE A 212 -4.18 -15.79 4.07
C PHE A 212 -4.23 -16.04 5.58
N LEU A 213 -3.67 -15.24 6.49
CA LEU A 213 -3.86 -15.43 7.95
C LEU A 213 -3.58 -14.12 8.74
N PRO A 214 -3.95 -13.99 10.05
CA PRO A 214 -4.42 -12.73 10.65
C PRO A 214 -3.41 -11.61 10.45
N THR A 215 -3.88 -10.60 9.72
CA THR A 215 -3.16 -9.43 9.21
C THR A 215 -2.26 -8.86 10.30
N ARG A 216 -0.95 -9.12 10.21
CA ARG A 216 0.04 -8.36 10.96
C ARG A 216 0.27 -7.08 10.20
N PHE A 217 -0.46 -6.03 10.58
CA PHE A 217 -0.19 -4.69 10.10
C PHE A 217 1.20 -4.28 10.54
N GLN A 218 2.08 -4.04 9.57
CA GLN A 218 3.40 -3.47 9.80
C GLN A 218 3.32 -1.99 9.51
N LEU A 219 3.70 -1.16 10.48
CA LEU A 219 3.83 0.27 10.31
C LEU A 219 5.31 0.63 10.35
N ALA A 220 5.85 1.08 9.23
CA ALA A 220 7.22 1.58 9.16
C ALA A 220 7.22 3.12 9.17
N SER A 221 7.96 3.73 10.10
CA SER A 221 8.21 5.18 10.12
C SER A 221 9.53 5.52 9.44
N PHE A 222 9.52 6.51 8.55
CA PHE A 222 10.68 6.98 7.81
C PHE A 222 10.93 8.47 8.06
N GLU A 223 11.95 8.80 8.85
CA GLU A 223 12.39 10.18 9.10
C GLU A 223 13.59 10.55 8.20
N PRO A 224 13.74 11.82 7.79
CA PRO A 224 14.93 12.30 7.10
C PRO A 224 16.18 12.14 7.98
N GLY A 225 17.01 11.13 7.70
CA GLY A 225 18.31 10.92 8.35
C GLY A 225 18.32 9.97 9.56
N ALA A 226 17.21 9.28 9.89
CA ALA A 226 17.17 8.29 10.96
C ALA A 226 16.81 6.87 10.48
N ALA A 227 17.05 5.88 11.34
CA ALA A 227 16.77 4.47 11.10
C ALA A 227 15.26 4.16 11.14
N CYS A 228 14.81 3.25 10.28
CA CYS A 228 13.42 2.81 10.20
C CYS A 228 12.97 2.24 11.56
N SER A 229 11.81 2.69 12.06
CA SER A 229 11.17 2.08 13.23
C SER A 229 9.93 1.33 12.79
N LEU A 230 9.89 0.03 13.10
CA LEU A 230 8.76 -0.85 12.82
C LEU A 230 7.85 -0.95 14.05
N ALA A 231 6.54 -0.79 13.86
CA ALA A 231 5.54 -1.22 14.82
C ALA A 231 4.71 -2.36 14.21
N SER A 232 4.74 -3.54 14.85
CA SER A 232 3.88 -4.68 14.50
C SER A 232 2.72 -4.74 15.49
N PHE A 233 1.49 -4.73 14.99
CA PHE A 233 0.30 -4.83 15.82
C PHE A 233 -0.32 -6.23 15.71
N ARG A 234 -0.51 -6.92 16.85
CA ARG A 234 -1.32 -8.14 16.91
C ARG A 234 -2.78 -7.75 17.16
N GLY A 235 -3.66 -8.02 16.20
CA GLY A 235 -5.10 -7.83 16.36
C GLY A 235 -5.74 -8.92 17.23
N ALA A 236 -6.12 -8.58 18.46
CA ALA A 236 -7.35 -9.05 19.14
C ALA A 236 -7.57 -8.25 20.44
N SER A 237 -8.77 -7.67 20.57
CA SER A 237 -9.37 -7.00 21.74
C SER A 237 -9.36 -5.46 21.79
N SER A 238 -10.53 -4.94 22.18
CA SER A 238 -11.06 -3.58 22.05
C SER A 238 -10.46 -2.54 23.01
N LYS A 239 -9.18 -2.62 23.36
CA LYS A 239 -8.52 -1.58 24.16
C LYS A 239 -7.15 -1.22 23.57
N PHE A 240 -7.15 -0.16 22.77
CA PHE A 240 -5.96 0.47 22.23
C PHE A 240 -5.13 1.08 23.37
N LYS A 241 -3.97 0.50 23.65
CA LYS A 241 -2.90 1.13 24.43
C LYS A 241 -1.57 0.66 23.87
N ALA A 242 -0.97 1.44 22.97
CA ALA A 242 0.37 1.17 22.47
C ALA A 242 1.34 1.11 23.66
N ARG A 243 2.08 -0.01 23.80
CA ARG A 243 3.14 -0.15 24.80
C ARG A 243 4.48 0.19 24.14
N PRO A 244 5.21 1.22 24.61
CA PRO A 244 6.49 1.63 24.04
C PRO A 244 7.56 0.52 23.97
N SER A 245 7.43 -0.52 24.79
CA SER A 245 8.39 -1.64 24.89
C SER A 245 8.36 -2.60 23.69
N GLN A 246 7.53 -2.37 22.66
CA GLN A 246 7.47 -3.20 21.45
C GLN A 246 8.19 -2.58 20.24
N CYS A 247 8.73 -1.37 20.37
CA CYS A 247 9.59 -0.76 19.34
C CYS A 247 11.05 -1.11 19.66
N SER A 248 11.65 -2.06 18.92
CA SER A 248 13.10 -2.27 18.96
C SER A 248 13.74 -1.45 17.84
N ALA A 249 14.57 -0.48 18.20
CA ALA A 249 15.35 0.31 17.24
C ALA A 249 16.50 -0.54 16.68
N THR A 250 16.22 -1.34 15.64
CA THR A 250 17.27 -2.03 14.89
C THR A 250 17.74 -1.12 13.77
N ARG A 251 19.01 -0.70 13.78
CA ARG A 251 19.61 0.05 12.66
C ARG A 251 19.56 -0.79 11.40
N CYS A 252 19.07 -0.21 10.30
CA CYS A 252 19.20 -0.81 8.98
C CYS A 252 20.67 -0.71 8.52
N SER A 253 21.49 -1.73 8.81
CA SER A 253 22.72 -2.00 8.05
C SER A 253 22.55 -3.30 7.27
N SER A 254 22.97 -3.30 6.01
CA SER A 254 22.89 -4.44 5.08
C SER A 254 23.91 -5.54 5.37
N THR A 255 24.22 -5.79 6.64
CA THR A 255 25.16 -6.82 7.07
C THR A 255 24.39 -7.87 7.86
N SER A 256 24.16 -9.01 7.22
CA SER A 256 23.62 -10.22 7.84
C SER A 256 24.40 -10.55 9.14
N PRO A 257 23.74 -10.71 10.29
CA PRO A 257 24.34 -11.35 11.44
C PRO A 257 24.23 -12.85 11.20
N ASP A 258 25.32 -13.46 10.73
CA ASP A 258 25.65 -14.90 10.75
C ASP A 258 26.40 -15.32 9.47
N ALA A 259 27.58 -14.74 9.27
CA ALA A 259 28.63 -15.39 8.48
C ALA A 259 29.56 -16.11 9.47
N PRO A 260 29.70 -17.44 9.42
CA PRO A 260 30.67 -18.14 10.24
C PRO A 260 32.08 -17.69 9.85
N ALA A 261 32.89 -17.36 10.87
CA ALA A 261 34.29 -17.01 10.70
C ALA A 261 35.04 -18.18 10.02
N THR A 262 35.64 -17.91 8.86
CA THR A 262 36.59 -18.82 8.24
C THR A 262 37.93 -18.72 8.97
N ASP A 263 38.22 -19.70 9.80
CA ASP A 263 39.55 -19.91 10.38
C ASP A 263 40.58 -20.11 9.26
N THR A 264 41.60 -19.27 9.28
CA THR A 264 42.74 -19.35 8.37
C THR A 264 43.75 -20.31 8.97
N ALA A 265 43.72 -21.58 8.58
CA ALA A 265 44.78 -22.53 8.92
C ALA A 265 45.93 -22.42 7.92
N THR A 266 47.05 -21.87 8.38
CA THR A 266 48.35 -21.92 7.73
C THR A 266 48.84 -23.37 7.69
N SER A 267 49.15 -23.90 6.51
CA SER A 267 49.88 -25.16 6.34
C SER A 267 51.01 -24.95 5.35
N THR A 268 52.21 -24.75 5.91
CA THR A 268 53.49 -24.95 5.23
C THR A 268 53.75 -26.44 5.06
N SER A 269 53.90 -26.89 3.81
CA SER A 269 54.86 -27.92 3.36
C SER A 269 54.88 -27.95 1.84
#